data_AF-M0MUH0-F1
#
_entry.id   AF-M0MUH0-F1
#
_cell.length_a   1.000
_cell.length_b   1.000
_cell.length_c   1.000
_cell.angle_alpha   90.00
_cell.angle_beta   90.00
_cell.angle_gamma   90.00
#
_symmetry.space_group_name_H-M   'P 1'
#
loop_
_entity.id
_entity.type
_entity.pdbx_description
1 polymer ?
#
loop_
_entity_poly.entity_id
_entity_poly.type
_entity_poly.pdbx_seq_one_letter_code
_entity_poly.pdbx_strand_id
1 'polypeptide(L)'
;MPTRQFSSREILKVFDKANWDYAGKGSGSHVVMTKRDHSGKKYTVVIPMGRDPVPIGTLKSIMNQAGGSDWDEFCEWIENNC
;
A
#
# COMPACT_ATOMS: atom_id res chain seq x y z
N MET A 1 -20.33 -0.23 0.62
CA MET A 1 -19.51 0.95 0.27
C MET A 1 -18.20 0.75 0.99
N PRO A 2 -17.09 0.51 0.28
CA PRO A 2 -15.84 0.22 0.96
C PRO A 2 -15.39 1.43 1.79
N THR A 3 -14.80 1.17 2.96
CA THR A 3 -14.23 2.24 3.77
C THR A 3 -13.09 2.91 3.01
N ARG A 4 -13.11 4.24 2.88
CA ARG A 4 -12.08 5.02 2.13
C ARG A 4 -11.08 5.72 3.04
N GLN A 5 -11.04 5.31 4.31
CA GLN A 5 -10.18 5.85 5.34
C GLN A 5 -9.45 4.68 5.99
N PHE A 6 -8.15 4.58 5.72
CA PHE A 6 -7.29 3.54 6.28
C PHE A 6 -6.12 4.19 6.99
N SER A 7 -5.70 3.62 8.10
CA SER A 7 -4.48 4.03 8.79
C SER A 7 -3.24 3.53 8.03
N SER A 8 -2.11 4.23 8.19
CA SER A 8 -0.82 3.76 7.66
C SER A 8 -0.49 2.32 8.09
N ARG A 9 -0.92 1.93 9.30
CA ARG A 9 -0.63 0.61 9.88
C ARG A 9 -1.46 -0.49 9.24
N GLU A 10 -2.74 -0.25 8.96
CA GLU A 10 -3.59 -1.22 8.26
C GLU A 10 -3.07 -1.49 6.85
N ILE A 11 -2.72 -0.43 6.12
CA ILE A 11 -2.10 -0.56 4.80
C ILE A 11 -0.81 -1.38 4.92
N LEU A 12 0.09 -1.03 5.85
CA LEU A 12 1.34 -1.77 6.04
C LEU A 12 1.10 -3.26 6.30
N LYS A 13 0.14 -3.59 7.16
CA LYS A 13 -0.22 -4.97 7.51
C LYS A 13 -0.78 -5.74 6.32
N VAL A 14 -1.60 -5.09 5.48
CA VAL A 14 -2.13 -5.69 4.25
C VAL A 14 -1.01 -6.01 3.26
N PHE A 15 -0.09 -5.07 3.06
CA PHE A 15 1.07 -5.28 2.19
C PHE A 15 2.01 -6.36 2.73
N ASP A 16 2.20 -6.43 4.05
CA ASP A 16 2.96 -7.48 4.72
C ASP A 16 2.32 -8.87 4.50
N LYS A 17 0.99 -9.00 4.73
CA LYS A 17 0.22 -10.22 4.42
C LYS A 17 0.31 -10.62 2.95
N ALA A 18 0.45 -9.65 2.05
CA ALA A 18 0.55 -9.88 0.62
C ALA A 18 1.96 -10.29 0.14
N ASN A 19 2.86 -10.65 1.06
CA ASN A 19 4.25 -11.06 0.82
C ASN A 19 5.04 -10.01 0.02
N TRP A 20 4.95 -8.74 0.43
CA TRP A 20 5.82 -7.69 -0.09
C TRP A 20 7.11 -7.63 0.72
N ASP A 21 8.25 -7.52 0.04
CA ASP A 21 9.55 -7.39 0.67
C ASP A 21 9.79 -5.95 1.13
N TYR A 22 10.35 -5.78 2.32
CA TYR A 22 10.82 -4.48 2.79
C TYR A 22 12.09 -4.08 2.04
N ALA A 23 11.97 -3.15 1.08
CA ALA A 23 13.12 -2.65 0.32
C ALA A 23 13.99 -1.68 1.12
N GLY A 24 13.47 -1.18 2.25
CA GLY A 24 14.19 -0.33 3.18
C GLY A 24 13.25 0.63 3.91
N LYS A 25 13.78 1.27 4.95
CA LYS A 25 13.18 2.46 5.53
C LYS A 25 13.58 3.64 4.64
N GLY A 26 12.61 4.33 4.03
CA GLY A 26 12.88 5.66 3.52
C GLY A 26 13.32 6.54 4.69
N SER A 27 14.25 7.47 4.49
CA SER A 27 14.73 8.36 5.55
C SER A 27 13.54 9.06 6.24
N GLY A 28 13.17 8.60 7.45
CA GLY A 28 12.06 9.11 8.24
C GLY A 28 10.87 8.15 8.41
N SER A 29 9.68 8.72 8.57
CA SER A 29 8.42 7.99 8.75
C SER A 29 7.84 7.50 7.43
N HIS A 30 8.64 6.91 6.53
CA HIS A 30 8.15 6.30 5.28
C HIS A 30 8.73 4.90 5.16
N VAL A 31 7.88 3.93 4.87
CA VAL A 31 8.29 2.53 4.62
C VAL A 31 8.19 2.26 3.13
N VAL A 32 9.27 1.74 2.56
CA VAL A 32 9.31 1.33 1.15
C VAL A 32 9.19 -0.18 1.09
N MET A 33 8.16 -0.65 0.40
CA MET A 33 7.92 -2.07 0.15
C MET A 33 8.03 -2.34 -1.34
N THR A 34 8.63 -3.47 -1.70
CA THR A 34 8.74 -3.90 -3.08
C THR A 34 8.25 -5.31 -3.24
N LYS A 35 7.63 -5.61 -4.38
CA LYS A 35 7.23 -6.96 -4.73
C LYS A 35 7.69 -7.28 -6.12
N ARG A 36 8.23 -8.48 -6.31
CA ARG A 36 8.53 -9.01 -7.64
C ARG A 36 7.44 -9.99 -8.02
N ASP A 37 6.81 -9.76 -9.17
CA ASP A 37 5.88 -10.70 -9.76
C ASP A 37 6.63 -11.87 -10.43
N HIS A 38 5.95 -12.98 -10.68
CA HIS A 38 6.49 -14.15 -11.39
C HIS A 38 7.02 -13.78 -12.79
N SER A 39 6.49 -12.72 -13.41
CA SER A 39 6.97 -12.17 -14.68
C SER A 39 8.28 -11.38 -14.57
N GLY A 40 8.83 -11.20 -13.38
CA GLY A 40 10.03 -10.40 -13.11
C GLY A 40 9.78 -8.90 -12.95
N LYS A 41 8.53 -8.43 -13.10
CA LYS A 41 8.17 -7.03 -12.84
C LYS A 41 8.34 -6.70 -11.35
N LYS A 42 9.08 -5.63 -11.06
CA LYS A 42 9.26 -5.11 -9.70
C LYS A 42 8.32 -3.94 -9.47
N TYR A 43 7.41 -4.10 -8.52
CA TYR A 43 6.56 -3.06 -7.99
C TYR A 43 7.21 -2.46 -6.75
N THR A 44 7.14 -1.15 -6.61
CA THR A 44 7.72 -0.42 -5.47
C THR A 44 6.68 0.55 -4.95
N VAL A 45 6.37 0.45 -3.67
CA VAL A 45 5.33 1.22 -2.99
C VAL A 45 5.92 1.94 -1.80
N VAL A 46 5.54 3.20 -1.62
CA VAL A 46 5.96 4.04 -0.49
C VAL A 46 4.76 4.33 0.41
N ILE A 47 4.81 3.82 1.63
CA ILE A 47 3.77 4.01 2.65
C ILE A 47 4.25 5.06 3.66
N PRO A 48 3.58 6.22 3.77
CA PRO A 48 3.88 7.18 4.84
C PRO A 48 3.38 6.62 6.16
N MET A 49 4.26 6.52 7.14
CA MET A 49 3.98 6.22 8.55
C MET A 49 3.68 7.52 9.30
N GLY A 50 2.60 7.53 10.09
CA GLY A 50 2.23 8.69 10.91
C GLY A 50 1.13 9.58 10.33
N ARG A 51 0.46 9.15 9.26
CA ARG A 51 -0.82 9.74 8.83
C ARG A 51 -1.95 8.78 9.15
N ASP A 52 -2.84 9.20 10.02
CA ASP A 52 -4.03 8.43 10.36
C ASP A 52 -5.23 9.40 10.47
N PRO A 53 -6.20 9.36 9.55
CA PRO A 53 -6.28 8.48 8.37
C PRO A 53 -5.36 8.93 7.22
N VAL A 54 -4.94 7.99 6.38
CA VAL A 54 -4.17 8.30 5.17
C VAL A 54 -5.08 9.00 4.15
N PRO A 55 -4.67 10.16 3.59
CA PRO A 55 -5.47 10.86 2.59
C PRO A 55 -5.73 9.99 1.35
N ILE A 56 -6.94 10.10 0.78
CA ILE A 56 -7.34 9.37 -0.44
C ILE A 56 -6.34 9.60 -1.58
N GLY A 57 -5.80 10.81 -1.73
CA GLY A 57 -4.78 11.09 -2.76
C GLY A 57 -3.50 10.26 -2.57
N THR A 58 -3.10 10.02 -1.33
CA THR A 58 -1.95 9.15 -1.00
C THR A 58 -2.27 7.70 -1.29
N LEU A 59 -3.46 7.22 -0.92
CA LEU A 59 -3.91 5.86 -1.23
C LEU A 59 -3.95 5.62 -2.75
N LYS A 60 -4.46 6.56 -3.53
CA LYS A 60 -4.43 6.49 -5.01
C LYS A 60 -3.01 6.45 -5.56
N SER A 61 -2.09 7.21 -4.97
CA SER A 61 -0.67 7.16 -5.35
C SER A 61 -0.06 5.79 -5.06
N ILE A 62 -0.37 5.20 -3.91
CA ILE A 62 0.05 3.85 -3.52
C ILE A 62 -0.51 2.80 -4.47
N MET A 63 -1.80 2.87 -4.81
CA MET A 63 -2.45 1.99 -5.78
C MET A 63 -1.75 2.03 -7.14
N ASN A 64 -1.49 3.24 -7.66
CA ASN A 64 -0.77 3.42 -8.93
C ASN A 64 0.64 2.83 -8.87
N GLN A 65 1.34 3.00 -7.75
CA GLN A 65 2.68 2.42 -7.50
C GLN A 65 2.65 0.88 -7.41
N ALA A 66 1.57 0.33 -6.85
CA ALA A 66 1.33 -1.10 -6.78
C ALA A 66 0.90 -1.72 -8.13
N GLY A 67 0.61 -0.87 -9.13
CA GLY A 67 0.12 -1.30 -10.44
C GLY A 67 -1.39 -1.56 -10.48
N GLY A 68 -2.14 -1.12 -9.46
CA GLY A 68 -3.60 -1.17 -9.45
C GLY A 68 -4.18 -0.09 -10.37
N SER A 69 -5.13 -0.48 -11.21
CA SER A 69 -5.87 0.44 -12.09
C SER A 69 -7.24 0.84 -11.54
N ASP A 70 -7.79 0.06 -10.60
CA ASP A 70 -9.13 0.26 -10.04
C ASP A 70 -9.06 0.67 -8.56
N TRP A 71 -9.68 1.81 -8.26
CA TRP A 71 -9.71 2.39 -6.94
C TRP A 71 -10.63 1.64 -5.97
N ASP A 72 -11.79 1.20 -6.45
CA ASP A 72 -12.74 0.49 -5.59
C ASP A 72 -12.22 -0.93 -5.31
N GLU A 73 -11.62 -1.60 -6.31
CA GLU A 73 -10.95 -2.90 -6.12
C GLU A 73 -9.81 -2.81 -5.09
N PHE A 74 -9.01 -1.73 -5.15
CA PHE A 74 -7.94 -1.51 -4.18
C PHE A 74 -8.47 -1.28 -2.76
N CYS A 75 -9.57 -0.53 -2.60
CA CYS A 75 -10.18 -0.32 -1.29
C CYS A 75 -10.76 -1.62 -0.73
N GLU A 76 -11.49 -2.39 -1.55
CA GLU A 76 -12.02 -3.70 -1.16
C GLU A 76 -10.90 -4.67 -0.80
N TRP A 77 -9.79 -4.66 -1.54
CA TRP A 77 -8.63 -5.48 -1.24
C TRP A 77 -8.01 -5.14 0.12
N ILE A 78 -7.85 -3.84 0.45
CA ILE A 78 -7.37 -3.44 1.77
C ILE A 78 -8.34 -3.86 2.87
N GLU A 79 -9.64 -3.61 2.68
CA GLU A 79 -10.68 -3.91 3.67
C GLU A 79 -10.79 -5.42 3.94
N ASN A 80 -10.69 -6.26 2.89
CA ASN A 80 -10.68 -7.71 3.03
C ASN A 80 -9.41 -8.26 3.70
N ASN A 81 -8.34 -7.46 3.78
CA ASN A 81 -7.04 -7.88 4.30
C ASN A 81 -6.59 -7.12 5.56
N CYS A 82 -7.41 -6.22 6.14
CA CYS A 82 -7.01 -5.44 7.31
C CYS A 82 -6.86 -6.28 8.61
#